data_AF-A0A5B6VZ79-F1
#
_entry.id   AF-A0A5B6VZ79-F1
#
_cell.length_a   1.000
_cell.length_b   1.000
_cell.length_c   1.000
_cell.angle_alpha   90.00
_cell.angle_beta   90.00
_cell.angle_gamma   90.00
#
_symmetry.space_group_name_H-M   'P 1'
#
loop_
_entity.id
_entity.type
_entity.pdbx_description
1 polymer ?
#
loop_
_entity_poly.entity_id
_entity_poly.type
_entity_poly.pdbx_seq_one_letter_code
_entity_poly.pdbx_strand_id
1 'polypeptide(L)'
;MLAEYIYKLFPFSLRSKSKQWLNSLPRGSITTWDQMTEKFLLKYFPLAKIAKLRNDISSFVQFDMETLYDAWETFKDLSRRFPHHGLPLWLQVQTFYNVVGGTLNNKRPKEAQEFIEEITLNNY
;
A
#
# COMPACT_ATOMS: atom_id res chain seq x y z
N MET A 1 17.08 -16.47 -13.70
CA MET A 1 17.70 -15.41 -14.52
C MET A 1 17.31 -13.98 -14.10
N LEU A 2 16.04 -13.55 -14.16
CA LEU A 2 15.69 -12.14 -13.84
C LEU A 2 15.97 -11.75 -12.38
N ALA A 3 15.63 -12.61 -11.41
CA ALA A 3 15.83 -12.32 -9.98
C ALA A 3 17.33 -12.18 -9.59
N GLU A 4 18.22 -12.94 -10.21
CA GLU A 4 19.67 -12.84 -9.97
C GLU A 4 20.25 -11.52 -10.48
N TYR A 5 19.70 -10.99 -11.58
CA TYR A 5 20.12 -9.72 -12.15
C TYR A 5 19.67 -8.54 -11.27
N ILE A 6 18.43 -8.59 -10.78
CA ILE A 6 17.90 -7.60 -9.83
C ILE A 6 18.72 -7.61 -8.54
N TYR A 7 19.05 -8.79 -8.01
CA TYR A 7 19.88 -8.92 -6.81
C TYR A 7 21.25 -8.22 -6.95
N LYS A 8 21.92 -8.38 -8.09
CA LYS A 8 23.22 -7.73 -8.36
C LYS A 8 23.11 -6.22 -8.55
N LEU A 9 22.01 -5.74 -9.10
CA LEU A 9 21.81 -4.31 -9.40
C LEU A 9 21.18 -3.52 -8.25
N PHE A 10 20.45 -4.18 -7.35
CA PHE A 10 19.77 -3.54 -6.23
C PHE A 10 20.67 -2.63 -5.38
N PRO A 11 21.92 -3.00 -5.02
CA PRO A 11 22.81 -2.12 -4.25
C PRO A 11 23.09 -0.76 -4.90
N PHE A 12 22.99 -0.66 -6.24
CA PHE A 12 23.19 0.59 -6.98
C PHE A 12 21.97 1.52 -6.91
N SER A 13 20.78 0.98 -6.63
CA SER A 13 19.57 1.77 -6.40
C SER A 13 19.58 2.47 -5.02
N LEU A 14 20.36 1.96 -4.07
CA LEU A 14 20.37 2.44 -2.69
C LEU A 14 21.24 3.69 -2.52
N ARG A 15 20.77 4.64 -1.70
CA ARG A 15 21.48 5.85 -1.32
C ARG A 15 21.67 5.96 0.20
N SER A 16 22.65 6.75 0.61
CA SER A 16 22.87 7.19 2.00
C SER A 16 22.74 6.05 3.02
N LYS A 17 21.77 6.15 3.94
CA LYS A 17 21.57 5.20 5.06
C LYS A 17 21.22 3.78 4.60
N SER A 18 20.55 3.62 3.46
CA SER A 18 20.17 2.30 2.93
C SER A 18 21.35 1.54 2.36
N LYS A 19 22.25 2.24 1.66
CA LYS A 19 23.49 1.64 1.16
C LYS A 19 24.46 1.30 2.31
N GLN A 20 24.57 2.17 3.30
CA GLN A 20 25.37 1.91 4.50
C GLN A 20 24.86 0.69 5.28
N TRP A 21 23.54 0.59 5.48
CA TRP A 21 22.94 -0.59 6.12
C TRP A 21 23.26 -1.88 5.37
N LEU A 22 23.08 -1.89 4.05
CA LEU A 22 23.36 -3.09 3.25
C LEU A 22 24.83 -3.51 3.38
N ASN A 23 25.75 -2.56 3.32
CA ASN A 23 27.19 -2.81 3.48
C ASN A 23 27.59 -3.24 4.90
N SER A 24 26.77 -2.94 5.91
CA SER A 24 27.03 -3.33 7.30
C SER A 24 26.65 -4.79 7.61
N LEU A 25 25.89 -5.44 6.73
CA LEU A 25 25.48 -6.82 6.94
C LEU A 25 26.66 -7.79 6.81
N PRO A 26 26.72 -8.88 7.60
CA PRO A 26 27.76 -9.89 7.48
C PRO A 26 27.82 -10.49 6.07
N ARG A 27 29.02 -10.82 5.58
CA ARG A 27 29.18 -11.51 4.29
C ARG A 27 28.42 -12.83 4.31
N GLY A 28 27.74 -13.14 3.21
CA GLY A 28 26.93 -14.35 3.08
C GLY A 28 25.60 -14.32 3.85
N SER A 29 25.27 -13.21 4.56
CA SER A 29 23.99 -13.10 5.28
C SER A 29 22.77 -12.90 4.37
N ILE A 30 23.00 -12.58 3.10
CA ILE A 30 22.01 -12.52 2.03
C ILE A 30 22.63 -13.23 0.82
N THR A 31 21.94 -14.24 0.30
CA THR A 31 22.40 -15.07 -0.82
C THR A 31 21.39 -15.12 -1.96
N THR A 32 20.13 -14.72 -1.71
CA THR A 32 19.05 -14.70 -2.70
C THR A 32 18.35 -13.35 -2.73
N TRP A 33 17.63 -13.07 -3.83
CA TRP A 33 16.79 -11.89 -3.96
C TRP A 33 15.67 -11.83 -2.91
N ASP A 34 15.07 -12.98 -2.57
CA ASP A 34 14.00 -13.05 -1.58
C ASP A 34 14.51 -12.67 -0.19
N GLN A 35 15.69 -13.17 0.21
CA GLN A 35 16.34 -12.78 1.47
C GLN A 35 16.68 -11.28 1.49
N MET A 36 17.12 -10.72 0.36
CA MET A 36 17.39 -9.28 0.23
C MET A 36 16.11 -8.47 0.46
N THR A 37 15.04 -8.85 -0.25
CA THR A 37 13.75 -8.18 -0.21
C THR A 37 13.14 -8.26 1.18
N GLU A 38 13.12 -9.43 1.79
CA GLU A 38 12.62 -9.64 3.15
C GLU A 38 13.36 -8.76 4.16
N LYS A 39 14.70 -8.82 4.21
CA LYS A 39 15.47 -8.01 5.17
C LYS A 39 15.35 -6.52 4.93
N PHE A 40 15.32 -6.10 3.67
CA PHE A 40 15.14 -4.69 3.31
C PHE A 40 13.76 -4.18 3.73
N LEU A 41 12.70 -4.96 3.47
CA LEU A 41 11.34 -4.65 3.91
C LEU A 41 11.26 -4.64 5.44
N LEU A 42 11.81 -5.61 6.16
CA LEU A 42 11.81 -5.59 7.63
C LEU A 42 12.52 -4.35 8.21
N LYS A 43 13.63 -3.92 7.61
CA LYS A 43 14.40 -2.76 8.07
C LYS A 43 13.72 -1.42 7.78
N TYR A 44 13.21 -1.24 6.57
CA TYR A 44 12.72 0.06 6.08
C TYR A 44 11.20 0.19 6.08
N PHE A 45 10.51 -0.95 6.06
CA PHE A 45 9.06 -1.12 6.04
C PHE A 45 8.61 -2.03 7.20
N PRO A 46 8.91 -1.64 8.46
CA PRO A 46 8.64 -2.48 9.63
C PRO A 46 7.17 -2.87 9.69
N LEU A 47 6.91 -4.11 10.12
CA LEU A 47 5.55 -4.68 10.21
C LEU A 47 4.58 -3.78 10.99
N ALA A 48 5.06 -3.05 12.00
CA ALA A 48 4.25 -2.09 12.75
C ALA A 48 3.69 -0.95 11.88
N LYS A 49 4.47 -0.43 10.91
CA LYS A 49 4.00 0.59 9.97
C LYS A 49 2.99 0.02 8.98
N ILE A 50 3.22 -1.21 8.52
CA ILE A 50 2.28 -1.92 7.63
C ILE A 50 0.96 -2.17 8.38
N ALA A 51 1.03 -2.65 9.63
CA ALA A 51 -0.14 -2.90 10.47
C ALA A 51 -0.92 -1.60 10.75
N LYS A 52 -0.22 -0.51 11.09
CA LYS A 52 -0.84 0.81 11.25
C LYS A 52 -1.56 1.23 9.98
N LEU A 53 -0.91 1.15 8.82
CA LEU A 53 -1.54 1.52 7.56
C LEU A 53 -2.75 0.64 7.24
N ARG A 54 -2.67 -0.67 7.48
CA ARG A 54 -3.82 -1.57 7.31
C ARG A 54 -5.00 -1.16 8.18
N ASN A 55 -4.72 -0.75 9.43
CA ASN A 55 -5.74 -0.22 10.31
C ASN A 55 -6.28 1.11 9.78
N ASP A 56 -5.43 2.06 9.42
CA ASP A 56 -5.83 3.37 8.87
C ASP A 56 -6.72 3.22 7.63
N ILE A 57 -6.43 2.25 6.74
CA ILE A 57 -7.26 1.93 5.58
C ILE A 57 -8.58 1.26 6.01
N SER A 58 -8.54 0.30 6.93
CA SER A 58 -9.72 -0.49 7.32
C SER A 58 -10.69 0.25 8.25
N SER A 59 -10.21 1.25 8.96
CA SER A 59 -10.99 2.14 9.84
C SER A 59 -11.14 3.54 9.25
N PHE A 60 -10.98 3.69 7.94
CA PHE A 60 -11.14 4.98 7.27
C PHE A 60 -12.56 5.50 7.48
N VAL A 61 -12.66 6.78 7.80
CA VAL A 61 -13.91 7.52 7.96
C VAL A 61 -13.78 8.85 7.25
N GLN A 62 -14.86 9.29 6.60
CA GLN A 62 -14.95 10.64 6.05
C GLN A 62 -15.03 11.65 7.20
N PHE A 63 -14.31 12.77 7.10
CA PHE A 63 -14.43 13.86 8.06
C PHE A 63 -15.70 14.69 7.83
N ASP A 64 -16.30 15.22 8.89
CA ASP A 64 -17.61 15.92 8.88
C ASP A 64 -17.71 17.11 7.90
N MET A 65 -16.58 17.71 7.50
CA MET A 65 -16.53 18.85 6.57
C MET A 65 -15.85 18.53 5.24
N GLU A 66 -15.46 17.27 5.02
CA GLU A 66 -14.78 16.83 3.80
C GLU A 66 -15.83 16.44 2.75
N THR A 67 -15.63 16.84 1.48
CA THR A 67 -16.50 16.39 0.40
C THR A 67 -16.29 14.89 0.16
N LEU A 68 -17.26 14.23 -0.47
CA LEU A 68 -17.10 12.82 -0.82
C LEU A 68 -15.91 12.60 -1.77
N TYR A 69 -15.65 13.56 -2.66
CA TYR A 69 -14.48 13.53 -3.52
C TYR A 69 -13.19 13.61 -2.71
N ASP A 70 -13.06 14.60 -1.83
CA ASP A 70 -11.84 14.80 -1.04
C ASP A 70 -11.54 13.56 -0.19
N ALA A 71 -12.58 12.97 0.42
CA ALA A 71 -12.47 11.73 1.18
C ALA A 71 -11.98 10.57 0.31
N TRP A 72 -12.45 10.47 -0.93
CA TRP A 72 -12.01 9.45 -1.87
C TRP A 72 -10.56 9.65 -2.32
N GLU A 73 -10.13 10.87 -2.61
CA GLU A 73 -8.73 11.15 -2.93
C GLU A 73 -7.81 10.89 -1.73
N THR A 74 -8.21 11.29 -0.53
CA THR A 74 -7.51 10.98 0.72
C THR A 74 -7.35 9.47 0.89
N PHE A 75 -8.43 8.71 0.72
CA PHE A 75 -8.40 7.23 0.79
C PHE A 75 -7.46 6.61 -0.25
N LYS A 76 -7.50 7.11 -1.50
CA LYS A 76 -6.60 6.66 -2.56
C LYS A 76 -5.13 7.00 -2.26
N ASP A 77 -4.84 8.17 -1.70
CA ASP A 77 -3.48 8.53 -1.26
C ASP A 77 -2.97 7.60 -0.15
N LEU A 78 -3.80 7.34 0.88
CA LEU A 78 -3.50 6.37 1.93
C LEU A 78 -3.11 5.00 1.37
N SER A 79 -3.88 4.50 0.38
CA SER A 79 -3.61 3.20 -0.25
C SER A 79 -2.33 3.21 -1.10
N ARG A 80 -2.04 4.30 -1.81
CA ARG A 80 -0.83 4.44 -2.66
C ARG A 80 0.47 4.53 -1.86
N ARG A 81 0.44 4.98 -0.60
CA ARG A 81 1.65 5.13 0.24
C ARG A 81 2.45 3.84 0.41
N PHE A 82 1.80 2.67 0.37
CA PHE A 82 2.51 1.39 0.43
C PHE A 82 1.84 0.33 -0.45
N PRO A 83 2.16 0.24 -1.75
CA PRO A 83 1.52 -0.71 -2.67
C PRO A 83 1.68 -2.19 -2.25
N HIS A 84 2.62 -2.48 -1.34
CA HIS A 84 2.84 -3.82 -0.77
C HIS A 84 2.14 -4.04 0.58
N HIS A 85 1.15 -3.23 0.95
CA HIS A 85 0.40 -3.40 2.20
C HIS A 85 -0.40 -4.72 2.24
N GLY A 86 -0.63 -5.39 1.10
CA GLY A 86 -1.22 -6.73 1.02
C GLY A 86 -2.71 -6.79 1.36
N LEU A 87 -3.43 -5.67 1.24
CA LEU A 87 -4.89 -5.68 1.37
C LEU A 87 -5.49 -5.94 -0.02
N PRO A 88 -6.41 -6.91 -0.15
CA PRO A 88 -7.05 -7.17 -1.43
C PRO A 88 -7.97 -6.01 -1.84
N LEU A 89 -8.12 -5.79 -3.15
CA LEU A 89 -8.92 -4.69 -3.70
C LEU A 89 -10.35 -4.67 -3.16
N TRP A 90 -10.99 -5.84 -3.03
CA TRP A 90 -12.36 -5.94 -2.53
C TRP A 90 -12.52 -5.35 -1.13
N LEU A 91 -11.53 -5.52 -0.25
CA LEU A 91 -11.58 -5.02 1.12
C LEU A 91 -11.41 -3.49 1.14
N GLN A 92 -10.51 -2.96 0.31
CA GLN A 92 -10.33 -1.51 0.16
C GLN A 92 -11.62 -0.85 -0.33
N VAL A 93 -12.22 -1.41 -1.38
CA VAL A 93 -13.48 -0.89 -1.94
C VAL A 93 -14.62 -1.02 -0.94
N GLN A 94 -14.71 -2.13 -0.19
CA GLN A 94 -15.75 -2.32 0.83
C GLN A 94 -15.63 -1.26 1.92
N THR A 95 -14.41 -0.98 2.38
CA THR A 95 -14.21 0.02 3.44
C THR A 95 -14.74 1.38 3.02
N PHE A 96 -14.40 1.85 1.82
CA PHE A 96 -14.92 3.12 1.34
C PHE A 96 -16.43 3.08 1.08
N TYR A 97 -16.96 1.94 0.60
CA TYR A 97 -18.39 1.77 0.38
C TYR A 97 -19.21 1.86 1.68
N ASN A 98 -18.65 1.44 2.82
CA ASN A 98 -19.28 1.61 4.13
C ASN A 98 -19.36 3.10 4.54
N VAL A 99 -18.40 3.92 4.12
CA VAL A 99 -18.40 5.36 4.42
C VAL A 99 -19.55 6.08 3.72
N VAL A 100 -19.87 5.69 2.49
CA VAL A 100 -21.04 6.22 1.76
C VAL A 100 -22.37 5.60 2.20
N GLY A 101 -22.39 4.82 3.29
CA GLY A 101 -23.59 4.19 3.82
C GLY A 101 -24.11 3.00 2.99
N GLY A 102 -23.28 2.46 2.10
CA GLY A 102 -23.64 1.33 1.24
C GLY A 102 -23.09 -0.02 1.72
N THR A 103 -23.53 -1.11 1.08
CA THR A 103 -22.87 -2.43 1.15
C THR A 103 -22.58 -2.97 -0.26
N LEU A 104 -21.41 -3.59 -0.50
CA LEU A 104 -21.06 -4.22 -1.78
C LEU A 104 -21.89 -5.50 -2.00
N ASN A 105 -23.18 -5.33 -2.29
CA ASN A 105 -24.12 -6.43 -2.50
C ASN A 105 -23.86 -7.10 -3.86
N ASN A 106 -22.99 -8.13 -3.87
CA ASN A 106 -22.65 -8.97 -5.02
C ASN A 106 -22.00 -8.27 -6.23
N LYS A 107 -21.63 -6.98 -6.11
CA LYS A 107 -20.91 -6.24 -7.16
C LYS A 107 -19.46 -6.69 -7.24
N ARG A 108 -18.88 -6.73 -8.45
CA ARG A 108 -17.43 -6.98 -8.58
C ARG A 108 -16.67 -5.77 -8.02
N PRO A 109 -15.53 -5.96 -7.32
CA PRO A 109 -14.77 -4.86 -6.71
C PRO A 109 -14.45 -3.72 -7.67
N LYS A 110 -14.16 -4.05 -8.94
CA LYS A 110 -13.84 -3.08 -9.97
C LYS A 110 -15.04 -2.22 -10.37
N GLU A 111 -16.22 -2.83 -10.54
CA GLU A 111 -17.45 -2.10 -10.87
C GLU A 111 -17.86 -1.18 -9.74
N ALA A 112 -17.68 -1.63 -8.49
CA ALA A 112 -17.93 -0.81 -7.32
C ALA A 112 -16.95 0.36 -7.21
N GLN A 113 -15.68 0.15 -7.57
CA GLN A 113 -14.71 1.24 -7.66
C GLN A 113 -15.09 2.25 -8.73
N GLU A 114 -15.47 1.80 -9.93
CA GLU A 114 -15.92 2.68 -11.03
C GLU A 114 -17.15 3.51 -10.61
N PHE A 115 -18.10 2.89 -9.90
CA PHE A 115 -19.24 3.59 -9.32
C PHE A 115 -18.84 4.64 -8.26
N ILE A 116 -17.87 4.33 -7.38
CA ILE A 116 -17.33 5.31 -6.42
C ILE A 116 -16.70 6.50 -7.14
N GLU A 117 -15.91 6.25 -8.20
CA GLU A 117 -15.34 7.33 -9.02
C GLU A 117 -16.46 8.19 -9.66
N GLU A 118 -17.52 7.59 -10.17
CA GLU A 118 -18.66 8.32 -10.75
C GLU A 118 -19.37 9.20 -9.72
N ILE A 119 -19.74 8.65 -8.55
CA ILE A 119 -20.46 9.43 -7.54
C ILE A 119 -19.58 10.51 -6.91
N THR A 120 -18.28 10.27 -6.76
CA THR A 120 -17.36 11.26 -6.17
C THR A 120 -17.15 12.44 -7.11
N LEU A 121 -17.06 12.21 -8.43
CA LEU A 121 -16.94 13.27 -9.43
C LEU A 121 -18.22 14.11 -9.62
N ASN A 122 -19.39 13.52 -9.35
CA ASN A 122 -20.68 14.19 -9.50
C ASN A 122 -21.11 15.01 -8.26
N ASN A 123 -20.38 14.93 -7.14
CA ASN A 123 -20.68 15.63 -5.88
C ASN A 123 -19.77 16.86 -5.64
N TYR A 124 -19.40 17.54 -6.73
CA TYR A 124 -18.59 18.76 -6.75
C TYR A 124 -19.40 20.04 -6.98
#